data_AF-A0A9D7F501-F1
#
_entry.id   AF-A0A9D7F501-F1
#
_cell.length_a   1.000
_cell.length_b   1.000
_cell.length_c   1.000
_cell.angle_alpha   90.00
_cell.angle_beta   90.00
_cell.angle_gamma   90.00
#
_symmetry.space_group_name_H-M   'P 1'
#
loop_
_entity.id
_entity.type
_entity.pdbx_description
1 polymer ?
#
loop_
_entity_poly.entity_id
_entity_poly.type
_entity_poly.pdbx_seq_one_letter_code
_entity_poly.pdbx_strand_id
1 'polypeptide(L)'
;MNKIITILFFCLLAETGFSQNANPYSNTDKGQAYILWGWNRAYYTKSNISFKGDDYNFELAKVKAHDRPTAFSYKNYLKIDRITIPQTNFRMGYFIKKNLALTFGFDHMKYVMDQNQT
;
A
#
# COMPACT_ATOMS: atom_id res chain seq x y z
N MET A 1 -40.88 -18.46 -19.48
CA MET A 1 -41.01 -17.05 -19.03
C MET A 1 -39.86 -16.63 -18.13
N ASN A 2 -39.54 -17.38 -17.07
CA ASN A 2 -38.53 -16.97 -16.07
C ASN A 2 -37.10 -16.77 -16.64
N LYS A 3 -36.66 -17.60 -17.59
CA LYS A 3 -35.32 -17.49 -18.21
C LYS A 3 -35.13 -16.21 -19.04
N ILE A 4 -36.20 -15.72 -19.68
CA ILE A 4 -36.18 -14.49 -20.50
C ILE A 4 -36.06 -13.27 -19.59
N ILE A 5 -36.77 -13.28 -18.46
CA ILE A 5 -36.71 -12.22 -17.45
C ILE A 5 -35.31 -12.16 -16.81
N THR A 6 -34.67 -13.32 -16.55
CA THR A 6 -33.31 -13.37 -16.01
C THR A 6 -32.26 -12.82 -16.98
N ILE A 7 -32.40 -13.09 -18.29
CA ILE A 7 -31.49 -12.56 -19.32
C ILE A 7 -31.64 -11.04 -19.47
N LEU A 8 -32.88 -10.54 -19.46
CA LEU A 8 -33.17 -9.10 -19.51
C LEU A 8 -32.62 -8.35 -18.29
N PHE A 9 -32.69 -8.94 -17.10
CA PHE A 9 -32.13 -8.37 -15.88
C PHE A 9 -30.59 -8.28 -15.94
N PHE A 10 -29.92 -9.26 -16.56
CA PHE A 10 -28.46 -9.25 -16.70
C PHE A 10 -27.97 -8.26 -17.77
N CYS A 11 -28.75 -8.02 -18.83
CA CYS A 11 -28.43 -6.99 -19.83
C CYS A 11 -28.62 -5.56 -19.30
N LEU A 12 -29.56 -5.31 -18.37
CA LEU A 12 -29.77 -4.00 -17.75
C LEU A 12 -28.64 -3.57 -16.79
N LEU A 13 -27.82 -4.51 -16.32
CA LEU A 13 -26.63 -4.22 -15.50
C LEU A 13 -25.39 -3.87 -16.33
N ALA A 14 -25.44 -4.01 -17.66
CA ALA A 14 -24.30 -3.79 -18.54
C ALA A 14 -24.06 -2.30 -18.89
N GLU A 15 -24.95 -1.39 -18.50
CA GLU A 15 -24.85 0.03 -18.87
C GLU A 15 -24.82 0.96 -17.66
N THR A 16 -23.64 1.13 -17.07
CA THR A 16 -23.24 2.39 -16.42
C THR A 16 -21.75 2.66 -16.68
N GLY A 17 -21.39 2.74 -17.96
CA GLY A 17 -20.07 3.24 -18.37
C GLY A 17 -20.03 4.76 -18.27
N PHE A 18 -19.61 5.30 -17.12
CA PHE A 18 -19.23 6.72 -17.05
C PHE A 18 -17.93 6.92 -17.85
N SER A 19 -18.03 7.46 -19.06
CA SER A 19 -16.87 8.03 -19.75
C SER A 19 -16.45 9.30 -18.99
N GLN A 20 -15.32 9.25 -18.30
CA GLN A 20 -14.75 10.43 -17.69
C GLN A 20 -14.15 11.30 -18.81
N ASN A 21 -14.70 12.49 -19.04
CA ASN A 21 -13.98 13.53 -19.74
C ASN A 21 -12.70 13.81 -18.94
N ALA A 22 -11.56 13.30 -19.41
CA ALA A 22 -10.27 13.61 -18.83
C ALA A 22 -10.05 15.11 -19.01
N ASN A 23 -10.31 15.87 -17.95
CA ASN A 23 -10.06 17.29 -17.90
C ASN A 23 -8.56 17.50 -18.27
N PRO A 24 -8.19 18.35 -19.25
CA PRO A 24 -6.81 18.47 -19.71
C PRO A 24 -5.85 19.11 -18.69
N TYR A 25 -6.31 19.37 -17.47
CA TYR A 25 -5.43 19.78 -16.38
C TYR A 25 -4.38 18.70 -16.15
N SER A 26 -3.12 19.11 -16.15
CA SER A 26 -2.04 18.25 -15.72
C SER A 26 -2.33 17.91 -14.25
N ASN A 27 -2.29 16.63 -13.87
CA ASN A 27 -2.41 16.22 -12.44
C ASN A 27 -1.20 16.64 -11.59
N THR A 28 -0.43 17.61 -12.08
CA THR A 28 0.85 18.08 -11.55
C THR A 28 0.99 19.60 -11.63
N ASP A 29 -0.10 20.33 -11.86
CA ASP A 29 -0.09 21.79 -11.90
C ASP A 29 0.11 22.39 -10.50
N LYS A 30 0.71 23.59 -10.45
CA LYS A 30 0.97 24.29 -9.18
C LYS A 30 -0.33 24.47 -8.38
N GLY A 31 -0.29 24.20 -7.09
CA GLY A 31 -1.42 24.35 -6.17
C GLY A 31 -2.26 23.08 -6.00
N GLN A 32 -2.03 22.05 -6.81
CA GLN A 32 -2.70 20.76 -6.64
C GLN A 32 -2.13 19.99 -5.45
N ALA A 33 -3.02 19.34 -4.70
CA ALA A 33 -2.66 18.43 -3.62
C ALA A 33 -3.11 17.00 -3.98
N TYR A 34 -2.42 16.00 -3.44
CA TYR A 34 -2.77 14.61 -3.63
C TYR A 34 -2.55 13.79 -2.36
N ILE A 35 -3.30 12.70 -2.23
CA ILE A 35 -3.15 11.70 -1.18
C ILE A 35 -3.10 10.33 -1.82
N LEU A 36 -2.13 9.51 -1.41
CA LEU A 36 -2.00 8.11 -1.75
C LEU A 36 -1.99 7.31 -0.45
N TRP A 37 -2.82 6.28 -0.39
CA TRP A 37 -2.81 5.35 0.72
C TRP A 37 -3.10 3.94 0.21
N GLY A 38 -2.43 2.95 0.78
CA GLY A 38 -2.68 1.56 0.45
C GLY A 38 -1.88 0.60 1.31
N TRP A 39 -2.15 -0.68 1.13
CA TRP A 39 -1.41 -1.77 1.76
C TRP A 39 -0.23 -2.20 0.90
N ASN A 40 0.83 -2.72 1.51
CA ASN A 40 1.99 -3.22 0.78
C ASN A 40 2.31 -4.68 1.04
N ARG A 41 3.12 -5.22 0.13
CA ARG A 41 3.84 -6.48 0.24
C ARG A 41 5.33 -6.18 0.24
N ALA A 42 6.09 -7.01 0.96
CA ALA A 42 7.53 -6.86 1.05
C ALA A 42 8.25 -8.12 0.56
N TYR A 43 9.45 -7.94 0.02
CA TYR A 43 10.37 -9.02 -0.32
C TYR A 43 11.75 -8.59 0.16
N TYR A 44 12.44 -9.48 0.85
CA TYR A 44 13.71 -9.17 1.50
C TYR A 44 14.84 -9.97 0.87
N THR A 45 15.94 -9.28 0.57
CA THR A 45 17.22 -9.93 0.31
C THR A 45 17.87 -10.35 1.62
N LYS A 46 18.91 -11.18 1.54
CA LYS A 46 19.73 -11.50 2.71
C LYS A 46 20.33 -10.21 3.26
N SER A 47 20.17 -10.00 4.56
CA SER A 47 20.57 -8.78 5.25
C SER A 47 21.69 -9.06 6.24
N ASN A 48 22.56 -8.07 6.47
CA ASN A 48 23.50 -8.09 7.57
C ASN A 48 22.97 -7.15 8.66
N ILE A 49 22.87 -7.62 9.90
CA ILE A 49 22.30 -6.86 11.02
C ILE A 49 23.35 -6.69 12.10
N SER A 50 23.78 -5.45 12.32
CA SER A 50 24.79 -5.11 13.33
C SER A 50 24.12 -4.71 14.64
N PHE A 51 24.54 -5.33 15.73
CA PHE A 51 24.11 -5.04 17.08
C PHE A 51 25.27 -4.45 17.86
N LYS A 52 25.08 -3.23 18.39
CA LYS A 52 26.10 -2.52 19.17
C LYS A 52 25.48 -1.94 20.44
N GLY A 53 26.11 -2.25 21.57
CA GLY A 53 25.87 -1.64 22.87
C GLY A 53 27.20 -1.52 23.62
N ASP A 54 27.13 -1.19 24.91
CA ASP A 54 28.34 -0.95 25.71
C ASP A 54 29.19 -2.23 25.87
N ASP A 55 28.55 -3.38 26.06
CA ASP A 55 29.21 -4.68 26.30
C ASP A 55 29.12 -5.67 25.12
N TYR A 56 28.63 -5.24 23.96
CA TYR A 56 28.52 -6.11 22.78
C TYR A 56 28.67 -5.37 21.46
N ASN A 57 29.33 -6.02 20.52
CA ASN A 57 29.43 -5.57 19.14
C ASN A 57 29.55 -6.79 18.22
N PHE A 58 28.45 -7.20 17.61
CA PHE A 58 28.42 -8.37 16.72
C PHE A 58 27.49 -8.13 15.53
N GLU A 59 27.70 -8.92 14.48
CA GLU A 59 26.90 -8.87 13.26
C GLU A 59 26.27 -10.24 12.98
N LEU A 60 24.97 -10.24 12.71
CA LEU A 60 24.30 -11.39 12.10
C LEU A 60 24.41 -11.24 10.58
N ALA A 61 25.20 -12.12 9.95
CA ALA A 61 25.41 -12.10 8.52
C ALA A 61 24.37 -12.92 7.75
N LYS A 62 24.01 -12.48 6.54
CA LYS A 62 23.18 -13.22 5.58
C LYS A 62 21.80 -13.64 6.13
N VAL A 63 21.23 -12.86 7.03
CA VAL A 63 19.94 -13.09 7.67
C VAL A 63 18.82 -13.11 6.62
N LYS A 64 18.05 -14.18 6.62
CA LYS A 64 16.79 -14.34 5.89
C LYS A 64 15.62 -13.80 6.71
N ALA A 65 14.69 -13.17 6.02
CA ALA A 65 13.45 -12.67 6.59
C ALA A 65 12.32 -12.75 5.58
N HIS A 66 11.09 -12.75 6.09
CA HIS A 66 9.88 -12.80 5.28
C HIS A 66 8.91 -11.68 5.64
N ASP A 67 7.99 -11.43 4.70
CA ASP A 67 6.87 -10.52 4.85
C ASP A 67 5.83 -11.07 5.83
N ARG A 68 5.10 -10.20 6.53
CA ARG A 68 4.05 -10.61 7.48
C ARG A 68 2.72 -9.93 7.19
N PRO A 69 2.10 -10.23 6.02
CA PRO A 69 0.82 -9.66 5.67
C PRO A 69 -0.22 -10.04 6.73
N THR A 70 -1.07 -9.08 7.08
CA THR A 70 -2.18 -9.36 8.01
C THR A 70 -3.21 -10.22 7.29
N ALA A 71 -3.78 -11.22 7.98
CA ALA A 71 -4.85 -12.01 7.39
C ALA A 71 -6.01 -11.09 6.99
N PHE A 72 -6.47 -11.24 5.74
CA PHE A 72 -7.53 -10.40 5.20
C PHE A 72 -8.79 -10.56 6.04
N SER A 73 -9.34 -9.42 6.45
CA SER A 73 -10.65 -9.35 7.09
C SER A 73 -11.15 -7.93 7.00
N TYR A 74 -12.47 -7.77 6.90
CA TYR A 74 -13.12 -6.45 6.95
C TYR A 74 -12.65 -5.65 8.18
N LYS A 75 -12.59 -6.29 9.35
CA LYS A 75 -12.16 -5.67 10.62
C LYS A 75 -10.74 -5.10 10.58
N ASN A 76 -9.78 -5.80 9.96
CA ASN A 76 -8.39 -5.37 9.96
C ASN A 76 -8.04 -4.42 8.81
N TYR A 77 -8.79 -4.45 7.71
CA TYR A 77 -8.47 -3.68 6.50
C TYR A 77 -9.35 -2.43 6.36
N LEU A 78 -10.64 -2.51 6.69
CA LEU A 78 -11.61 -1.47 6.32
C LEU A 78 -12.15 -0.69 7.53
N LYS A 79 -11.86 -1.12 8.76
CA LYS A 79 -12.25 -0.40 9.96
C LYS A 79 -11.30 0.76 10.23
N ILE A 80 -11.83 1.98 10.34
CA ILE A 80 -11.05 3.25 10.41
C ILE A 80 -10.02 3.24 11.55
N ASP A 81 -10.39 2.75 12.74
CA ASP A 81 -9.51 2.68 13.92
C ASP A 81 -8.42 1.59 13.83
N ARG A 82 -8.40 0.79 12.75
CA ARG A 82 -7.49 -0.34 12.55
C ARG A 82 -6.77 -0.30 11.22
N ILE A 83 -6.96 0.77 10.45
CA ILE A 83 -6.48 0.91 9.08
C ILE A 83 -4.95 0.82 8.96
N THR A 84 -4.22 1.04 10.06
CA THR A 84 -2.76 0.96 10.18
C THR A 84 -2.24 -0.40 10.69
N ILE A 85 -3.10 -1.36 11.02
CA ILE A 85 -2.68 -2.70 11.46
C ILE A 85 -1.98 -3.49 10.34
N PRO A 86 -2.54 -3.53 9.10
CA PRO A 86 -1.83 -4.10 7.97
C PRO A 86 -0.57 -3.27 7.65
N GLN A 87 0.35 -3.84 6.88
CA GLN A 87 1.47 -3.05 6.38
C GLN A 87 0.93 -2.01 5.39
N THR A 88 1.20 -0.74 5.62
CA THR A 88 0.60 0.39 4.87
C THR A 88 1.64 1.39 4.42
N ASN A 89 1.40 1.99 3.27
CA ASN A 89 2.10 3.17 2.79
C ASN A 89 1.10 4.32 2.70
N PHE A 90 1.52 5.48 3.19
CA PHE A 90 0.78 6.73 3.09
C PHE A 90 1.70 7.79 2.49
N ARG A 91 1.18 8.56 1.54
CA ARG A 91 1.85 9.74 0.98
C ARG A 91 0.84 10.85 0.82
N MET A 92 1.24 12.06 1.15
CA MET A 92 0.51 13.28 0.81
C MET A 92 1.49 14.26 0.21
N GLY A 93 1.06 15.00 -0.82
CA GLY A 93 1.93 15.96 -1.46
C GLY A 93 1.18 17.17 -2.01
N TYR A 94 1.97 18.22 -2.27
CA TYR A 94 1.50 19.50 -2.76
C TYR A 94 2.45 20.02 -3.84
N PHE A 95 1.91 20.35 -5.01
CA PHE A 95 2.67 20.88 -6.15
C PHE A 95 3.03 22.35 -5.92
N ILE A 96 4.26 22.61 -5.49
CA ILE A 96 4.80 23.97 -5.31
C ILE A 96 5.08 24.67 -6.65
N LYS A 97 5.30 23.89 -7.72
CA LYS A 97 5.40 24.33 -9.12
C LYS A 97 4.84 23.22 -10.03
N LYS A 98 4.61 23.54 -11.31
CA LYS A 98 4.24 22.52 -12.30
C LYS A 98 5.30 21.41 -12.34
N ASN A 99 4.89 20.15 -12.21
CA ASN A 99 5.75 18.96 -12.14
C ASN A 99 6.74 18.91 -10.96
N LEU A 100 6.54 19.71 -9.91
CA LEU A 100 7.37 19.67 -8.69
C LEU A 100 6.49 19.72 -7.44
N ALA A 101 6.48 18.63 -6.67
CA ALA A 101 5.74 18.52 -5.43
C ALA A 101 6.64 18.33 -4.21
N LEU A 102 6.27 18.97 -3.10
CA LEU A 102 6.74 18.59 -1.77
C LEU A 102 5.86 17.44 -1.27
N THR A 103 6.46 16.34 -0.85
CA THR A 103 5.73 15.12 -0.46
C THR A 103 6.19 14.64 0.91
N PHE A 104 5.23 14.33 1.78
CA PHE A 104 5.44 13.65 3.05
C PHE A 104 4.94 12.22 2.92
N GLY A 105 5.75 11.26 3.38
CA GLY A 105 5.45 9.84 3.29
C GLY A 105 5.66 9.12 4.63
N PHE A 106 4.81 8.14 4.89
CA PHE A 106 4.91 7.24 6.03
C PHE A 106 4.71 5.80 5.56
N ASP A 107 5.69 4.95 5.84
CA ASP A 107 5.69 3.54 5.46
C ASP A 107 5.77 2.67 6.72
N HIS A 108 4.78 1.81 6.93
CA HIS A 108 4.70 0.89 8.06
C HIS A 108 4.93 -0.56 7.60
N MET A 109 6.20 -0.93 7.46
CA MET A 109 6.63 -2.26 6.99
C MET A 109 7.02 -3.18 8.16
N LYS A 110 6.94 -4.50 7.96
CA LYS A 110 7.32 -5.49 8.98
C LYS A 110 8.40 -6.42 8.45
N TYR A 111 9.57 -6.39 9.08
CA TYR A 111 10.65 -7.34 8.83
C TYR A 111 10.59 -8.45 9.88
N VAL A 112 10.42 -9.71 9.45
CA VAL A 112 10.38 -10.87 10.36
C VAL A 112 11.53 -11.80 10.03
N MET A 113 12.51 -11.85 10.92
CA MET A 113 13.67 -12.74 10.81
C MET A 113 13.24 -14.21 10.97
N ASP A 114 13.76 -15.07 10.10
CA ASP A 114 13.54 -16.51 10.18
C ASP A 114 14.36 -17.10 11.33
N GLN A 115 13.74 -17.87 12.22
CA GLN A 115 14.47 -18.47 13.34
C GLN A 115 15.32 -19.67 12.89
N ASN A 116 16.38 -19.97 13.67
CA ASN A 116 17.22 -21.16 13.52
C ASN A 116 17.90 -21.31 12.14
N GLN A 117 18.37 -20.20 11.59
CA GLN A 117 19.12 -20.16 10.33
C GLN A 117 20.64 -20.25 10.57
N THR A 118 21.34 -20.94 9.67
CA THR A 118 22.80 -21.13 9.62
C THR A 118 23.40 -20.55 8.34
#